data_AF-A0A9Q1GQU2-F1
#
_entry.id   AF-A0A9Q1GQU2-F1
#
_cell.length_a   1.000
_cell.length_b   1.000
_cell.length_c   1.000
_cell.angle_alpha   90.00
_cell.angle_beta   90.00
_cell.angle_gamma   90.00
#
_symmetry.space_group_name_H-M   'P 1'
#
loop_
_entity.id
_entity.type
_entity.pdbx_description
1 polymer ?
#
loop_
_entity_poly.entity_id
_entity_poly.type
_entity_poly.pdbx_seq_one_letter_code
_entity_poly.pdbx_strand_id
1 'polypeptide(L)'
;MHNYDPRNLRELFKLDAADYMMSICGDNGLRQISSPGKSGSIFYLSHDDRFVIKTLRRSELKVLLRMLPSYHNHVQLHENTLITKFFGLHRIKLKCGRKVRFVVMGNMFYTELHIHRRYDLKGSSYGRYTSKEKITENTTMKDLDLNYEFYMDRSLRDALLKQIALDCTFLQSQKIIDYSLLLGLHFRAPEHLKLLVGPPDSSYNNENKPTGDGLSVPPTGLMLVTHEPGSVNTAPGPHIRGSTLKAYSIGDREVDVLLPGTGRLRVQLGVNMPALANRKVQQTEPEEVELFEVYDVVLYLGVIDILQDYNLKKKLEHAGKSLFLDPMSISVVEPKLYARRFVNFLEKVFPDP
;
A
#
# COMPACT_ATOMS: atom_id res chain seq x y z
N MET A 1 20.19 8.31 -27.96
CA MET A 1 19.45 8.34 -26.67
C MET A 1 18.17 7.51 -26.84
N HIS A 2 18.33 6.21 -27.08
CA HIS A 2 17.28 5.22 -27.31
C HIS A 2 17.63 4.06 -26.38
N ASN A 3 16.72 3.64 -25.48
CA ASN A 3 16.61 2.28 -24.90
C ASN A 3 15.69 2.18 -23.67
N TYR A 4 15.14 3.28 -23.15
CA TYR A 4 14.17 3.22 -22.04
C TYR A 4 12.82 3.77 -22.48
N ASP A 5 12.08 2.93 -23.20
CA ASP A 5 10.72 3.21 -23.64
C ASP A 5 9.73 2.96 -22.48
N PRO A 6 8.94 3.94 -22.02
CA PRO A 6 7.90 3.72 -21.02
C PRO A 6 6.87 2.64 -21.41
N ARG A 7 6.74 2.30 -22.70
CA ARG A 7 5.96 1.14 -23.18
C ARG A 7 6.47 -0.16 -22.56
N ASN A 8 7.78 -0.32 -22.44
CA ASN A 8 8.40 -1.49 -21.82
C ASN A 8 8.01 -1.63 -20.33
N LEU A 9 7.90 -0.52 -19.59
CA LEU A 9 7.43 -0.58 -18.19
C LEU A 9 5.98 -1.05 -18.07
N ARG A 10 5.08 -0.60 -18.96
CA ARG A 10 3.68 -1.07 -18.96
C ARG A 10 3.58 -2.55 -19.28
N GLU A 11 4.37 -3.04 -20.23
CA GLU A 11 4.48 -4.47 -20.57
C GLU A 11 5.03 -5.31 -19.40
N LEU A 12 6.09 -4.84 -18.73
CA LEU A 12 6.62 -5.47 -17.51
C LEU A 12 5.56 -5.52 -16.39
N PHE A 13 4.72 -4.51 -16.33
CA PHE A 13 3.59 -4.47 -15.40
C PHE A 13 2.35 -5.16 -15.95
N LYS A 14 2.40 -5.89 -17.06
CA LYS A 14 1.25 -6.63 -17.63
C LYS A 14 -0.01 -5.75 -17.79
N LEU A 15 0.21 -4.46 -18.06
CA LEU A 15 -0.86 -3.49 -18.25
C LEU A 15 -1.21 -3.40 -19.73
N ASP A 16 -2.45 -3.74 -20.06
CA ASP A 16 -2.94 -3.60 -21.43
C ASP A 16 -3.02 -2.12 -21.83
N ALA A 17 -2.57 -1.84 -23.06
CA ALA A 17 -2.47 -0.48 -23.56
C ALA A 17 -3.85 0.14 -23.87
N ALA A 18 -4.81 -0.66 -24.35
CA ALA A 18 -6.16 -0.18 -24.63
C ALA A 18 -6.90 0.13 -23.33
N ASP A 19 -6.80 -0.76 -22.33
CA ASP A 19 -7.32 -0.53 -20.98
C ASP A 19 -6.79 0.77 -20.37
N TYR A 20 -5.46 0.95 -20.41
CA TYR A 20 -4.83 2.18 -19.90
C TYR A 20 -5.36 3.43 -20.61
N MET A 21 -5.50 3.39 -21.93
CA MET A 21 -6.01 4.52 -22.71
C MET A 21 -7.47 4.79 -22.41
N MET A 22 -8.31 3.77 -22.22
CA MET A 22 -9.71 3.95 -21.84
C MET A 22 -9.82 4.63 -20.47
N SER A 23 -9.08 4.18 -19.46
CA SER A 23 -9.11 4.77 -18.12
C SER A 23 -8.65 6.23 -18.06
N ILE A 24 -7.60 6.57 -18.81
CA ILE A 24 -6.94 7.90 -18.75
C ILE A 24 -7.49 8.90 -19.76
N CYS A 25 -7.91 8.44 -20.94
CA CYS A 25 -8.30 9.28 -22.08
C CYS A 25 -9.74 9.09 -22.53
N GLY A 26 -10.54 8.24 -21.86
CA GLY A 26 -11.96 8.11 -22.13
C GLY A 26 -12.73 9.42 -21.95
N ASP A 27 -13.97 9.43 -22.41
CA ASP A 27 -14.83 10.64 -22.41
C ASP A 27 -15.20 11.12 -20.99
N ASN A 28 -15.00 10.26 -19.98
CA ASN A 28 -15.19 10.59 -18.59
C ASN A 28 -14.01 11.42 -18.05
N GLY A 29 -14.31 12.61 -17.52
CA GLY A 29 -13.30 13.50 -16.96
C GLY A 29 -12.56 12.93 -15.75
N LEU A 30 -11.35 13.44 -15.52
CA LEU A 30 -10.53 13.10 -14.36
C LEU A 30 -11.06 13.78 -13.09
N ARG A 31 -11.11 13.04 -11.97
CA ARG A 31 -11.56 13.58 -10.68
C ARG A 31 -10.39 14.11 -9.88
N GLN A 32 -10.36 15.41 -9.60
CA GLN A 32 -9.33 15.99 -8.72
C GLN A 32 -9.56 15.53 -7.27
N ILE A 33 -8.48 15.11 -6.61
CA ILE A 33 -8.50 14.78 -5.18
C ILE A 33 -7.67 15.78 -4.38
N SER A 34 -8.15 16.11 -3.18
CA SER A 34 -7.44 16.97 -2.24
C SER A 34 -6.15 16.29 -1.79
N SER A 35 -5.01 16.96 -1.96
CA SER A 35 -3.76 16.48 -1.39
C SER A 35 -3.49 17.20 -0.06
N PRO A 36 -3.38 16.49 1.07
CA PRO A 36 -3.00 17.10 2.35
C PRO A 36 -1.49 17.42 2.42
N GLY A 37 -0.73 17.17 1.34
CA GLY A 37 0.72 17.21 1.33
C GLY A 37 1.33 18.59 1.15
N LYS A 38 2.45 18.86 1.84
CA LYS A 38 3.22 20.12 1.78
C LYS A 38 3.82 20.43 0.39
N SER A 39 3.81 19.47 -0.54
CA SER A 39 4.38 19.62 -1.89
C SER A 39 3.51 20.48 -2.82
N GLY A 40 2.24 20.74 -2.49
CA GLY A 40 1.35 21.51 -3.37
C GLY A 40 1.19 20.89 -4.77
N SER A 41 1.45 19.58 -4.90
CA SER A 41 1.15 18.81 -6.09
C SER A 41 -0.35 18.53 -6.13
N ILE A 42 -0.91 18.64 -7.31
CA ILE A 42 -2.30 18.29 -7.60
C ILE A 42 -2.34 16.82 -8.00
N PHE A 43 -3.36 16.12 -7.51
CA PHE A 43 -3.61 14.72 -7.79
C PHE A 43 -4.99 14.59 -8.46
N TYR A 44 -5.07 13.69 -9.42
CA TYR A 44 -6.32 13.29 -10.05
C TYR A 44 -6.45 11.76 -10.01
N LEU A 45 -7.68 11.27 -9.99
CA LEU A 45 -8.01 9.87 -10.22
C LEU A 45 -8.61 9.72 -11.62
N SER A 46 -8.31 8.58 -12.26
CA SER A 46 -9.07 8.13 -13.42
C SER A 46 -10.53 7.88 -13.01
N HIS A 47 -11.43 7.87 -13.99
CA HIS A 47 -12.86 7.72 -13.74
C HIS A 47 -13.25 6.36 -13.12
N ASP A 48 -12.41 5.34 -13.33
CA ASP A 48 -12.53 3.99 -12.78
C ASP A 48 -11.65 3.77 -11.53
N ASP A 49 -11.07 4.85 -10.99
CA ASP A 49 -10.17 4.88 -9.84
C ASP A 49 -8.91 3.99 -9.95
N ARG A 50 -8.63 3.35 -11.11
CA ARG A 50 -7.45 2.48 -11.34
C ARG A 50 -6.12 3.23 -11.22
N PHE A 51 -6.10 4.48 -11.65
CA PHE A 51 -4.88 5.26 -11.81
C PHE A 51 -4.94 6.58 -11.06
N VAL A 52 -3.78 6.96 -10.50
CA VAL A 52 -3.52 8.27 -9.94
C VAL A 52 -2.64 9.05 -10.89
N ILE A 53 -3.02 10.30 -11.16
CA ILE A 53 -2.24 11.25 -11.93
C ILE A 53 -1.71 12.31 -10.98
N LYS A 54 -0.38 12.41 -10.87
CA LYS A 54 0.28 13.38 -9.97
C LYS A 54 1.04 14.42 -10.78
N THR A 55 0.76 15.70 -10.54
CA THR A 55 1.55 16.78 -11.13
C THR A 55 2.95 16.81 -10.52
N LEU A 56 3.97 17.03 -11.35
CA LEU A 56 5.37 17.06 -10.95
C LEU A 56 5.97 18.47 -11.02
N ARG A 57 6.76 18.79 -9.99
CA ARG A 57 7.70 19.91 -10.02
C ARG A 57 8.87 19.58 -10.96
N ARG A 58 9.59 20.62 -11.42
CA ARG A 58 10.79 20.43 -12.27
C ARG A 58 11.88 19.61 -11.56
N SER A 59 12.02 19.75 -10.25
CA SER A 59 12.97 18.96 -9.45
C SER A 59 12.61 17.47 -9.45
N GLU A 60 11.34 17.13 -9.23
CA GLU A 60 10.86 15.74 -9.21
C GLU A 60 10.99 15.08 -10.58
N LEU A 61 10.69 15.81 -11.67
CA LEU A 61 10.94 15.33 -13.03
C LEU A 61 12.41 14.95 -13.25
N LYS A 62 13.35 15.79 -12.77
CA LYS A 62 14.79 15.51 -12.93
C LYS A 62 15.20 14.26 -12.17
N VAL A 63 14.64 14.03 -10.98
CA VAL A 63 14.88 12.79 -10.20
C VAL A 63 14.37 11.59 -10.95
N LEU A 64 13.11 11.61 -11.41
CA LEU A 64 12.52 10.51 -12.16
C LEU A 64 13.33 10.14 -13.41
N LEU A 65 13.70 11.13 -14.22
CA LEU A 65 14.49 10.89 -15.43
C LEU A 65 15.88 10.34 -15.13
N ARG A 66 16.51 10.79 -14.03
CA ARG A 66 17.81 10.30 -13.59
C ARG A 66 17.74 8.84 -13.11
N MET A 67 16.72 8.51 -12.32
CA MET A 67 16.58 7.17 -11.73
C MET A 67 15.98 6.13 -12.70
N LEU A 68 15.38 6.56 -13.82
CA LEU A 68 14.59 5.70 -14.70
C LEU A 68 15.32 4.43 -15.18
N PRO A 69 16.60 4.46 -15.60
CA PRO A 69 17.33 3.24 -15.98
C PRO A 69 17.47 2.24 -14.82
N SER A 70 17.87 2.74 -13.65
CA SER A 70 18.02 1.91 -12.45
C SER A 70 16.68 1.38 -11.95
N TYR A 71 15.63 2.20 -12.05
CA TYR A 71 14.25 1.82 -11.71
C TYR A 71 13.75 0.70 -12.61
N HIS A 72 13.97 0.81 -13.93
CA HIS A 72 13.62 -0.23 -14.90
C HIS A 72 14.29 -1.57 -14.55
N ASN A 73 15.61 -1.55 -14.29
CA ASN A 73 16.32 -2.77 -13.86
C ASN A 73 15.79 -3.32 -12.53
N HIS A 74 15.49 -2.47 -11.55
CA HIS A 74 14.96 -2.89 -10.25
C HIS A 74 13.61 -3.60 -10.40
N VAL A 75 12.68 -3.02 -11.17
CA VAL A 75 11.34 -3.63 -11.34
C VAL A 75 11.39 -4.91 -12.16
N GLN A 76 12.37 -5.05 -13.08
CA GLN A 76 12.58 -6.27 -13.85
C GLN A 76 13.16 -7.39 -12.97
N LEU A 77 14.10 -7.07 -12.07
CA LEU A 77 14.73 -8.04 -11.17
C LEU A 77 13.81 -8.43 -9.99
N HIS A 78 12.90 -7.54 -9.60
CA HIS A 78 12.06 -7.69 -8.42
C HIS A 78 10.59 -7.48 -8.76
N GLU A 79 9.95 -8.48 -9.37
CA GLU A 79 8.53 -8.43 -9.76
C GLU A 79 7.58 -8.08 -8.59
N ASN A 80 7.97 -8.45 -7.37
CA ASN A 80 7.23 -8.21 -6.12
C ASN A 80 7.54 -6.84 -5.48
N THR A 81 8.31 -5.96 -6.12
CA THR A 81 8.62 -4.63 -5.54
C THR A 81 7.36 -3.90 -5.08
N LEU A 82 7.45 -3.29 -3.90
CA LEU A 82 6.39 -2.49 -3.31
C LEU A 82 6.39 -1.06 -3.84
N ILE A 83 7.48 -0.64 -4.49
CA ILE A 83 7.64 0.68 -5.08
C ILE A 83 6.51 0.97 -6.07
N THR A 84 5.96 2.19 -5.99
CA THR A 84 4.91 2.65 -6.90
C THR A 84 5.30 2.45 -8.37
N LYS A 85 4.33 1.98 -9.16
CA LYS A 85 4.49 1.68 -10.58
C LYS A 85 4.17 2.92 -11.42
N PHE A 86 5.14 3.39 -12.21
CA PHE A 86 4.92 4.49 -13.16
C PHE A 86 4.52 3.94 -14.52
N PHE A 87 3.36 4.35 -15.02
CA PHE A 87 2.82 3.92 -16.31
C PHE A 87 3.00 4.95 -17.42
N GLY A 88 3.25 6.21 -17.05
CA GLY A 88 3.44 7.28 -18.02
C GLY A 88 4.07 8.52 -17.40
N LEU A 89 4.89 9.21 -18.18
CA LEU A 89 5.44 10.51 -17.85
C LEU A 89 5.12 11.48 -18.99
N HIS A 90 4.35 12.51 -18.70
CA HIS A 90 3.78 13.38 -19.71
C HIS A 90 4.06 14.86 -19.41
N ARG A 91 4.02 15.65 -20.48
CA ARG A 91 4.12 17.11 -20.43
C ARG A 91 3.13 17.73 -21.38
N ILE A 92 2.24 18.57 -20.86
CA ILE A 92 1.31 19.36 -21.66
C ILE A 92 1.73 20.83 -21.68
N LYS A 93 1.51 21.50 -22.83
CA LYS A 93 1.73 22.93 -23.01
C LYS A 93 0.36 23.60 -23.11
N LEU A 94 0.07 24.51 -22.19
CA LEU A 94 -1.19 25.27 -22.16
C LEU A 94 -1.09 26.50 -23.07
N LYS A 95 -2.24 27.09 -23.42
CA LYS A 95 -2.36 28.22 -24.37
C LYS A 95 -1.47 29.44 -24.02
N CYS A 96 -1.13 29.65 -22.75
CA CYS A 96 -0.22 30.72 -22.28
C CYS A 96 1.27 30.31 -22.18
N GLY A 97 1.67 29.18 -22.79
CA GLY A 97 3.04 28.68 -22.71
C GLY A 97 3.42 28.00 -21.38
N ARG A 98 2.51 28.02 -20.38
CA ARG A 98 2.67 27.29 -19.12
C ARG A 98 2.78 25.78 -19.40
N LYS A 99 3.79 25.14 -18.81
CA LYS A 99 4.08 23.70 -18.99
C LYS A 99 3.73 22.95 -17.72
N VAL A 100 2.77 22.02 -17.80
CA VAL A 100 2.44 21.08 -16.72
C VAL A 100 3.11 19.75 -17.02
N ARG A 101 3.70 19.12 -16.00
CA ARG A 101 4.31 17.79 -16.05
C ARG A 101 3.53 16.91 -15.10
N PHE A 102 3.29 15.67 -15.47
CA PHE A 102 2.63 14.74 -14.58
C PHE A 102 3.09 13.31 -14.86
N VAL A 103 2.93 12.48 -13.84
CA VAL A 103 3.07 11.03 -13.95
C VAL A 103 1.73 10.37 -13.79
N VAL A 104 1.54 9.26 -14.48
CA VAL A 104 0.45 8.32 -14.24
C VAL A 104 1.02 7.13 -13.49
N MET A 105 0.39 6.78 -12.37
CA MET A 105 0.80 5.71 -11.49
C MET A 105 -0.42 4.89 -11.04
N GLY A 106 -0.20 3.67 -10.57
CA GLY A 106 -1.28 2.85 -10.02
C GLY A 106 -1.86 3.47 -8.76
N ASN A 107 -3.19 3.49 -8.65
CA ASN A 107 -3.83 3.73 -7.37
C ASN A 107 -3.57 2.53 -6.46
N MET A 108 -3.14 2.72 -5.22
CA MET A 108 -2.90 1.63 -4.25
C MET A 108 -4.16 1.21 -3.49
N PHE A 109 -5.20 2.04 -3.50
CA PHE A 109 -6.45 1.78 -2.79
C PHE A 109 -7.62 1.46 -3.72
N TYR A 110 -7.34 1.14 -4.97
CA TYR A 110 -8.32 0.52 -5.85
C TYR A 110 -8.20 -1.00 -5.70
N THR A 111 -8.86 -1.51 -4.68
CA THR A 111 -8.76 -2.88 -4.15
C THR A 111 -10.10 -3.60 -4.24
N GLU A 112 -10.08 -4.94 -4.26
CA GLU A 112 -11.31 -5.76 -4.24
C GLU A 112 -12.08 -5.58 -2.92
N LEU A 113 -11.36 -5.32 -1.84
CA LEU A 113 -11.92 -5.11 -0.51
C LEU A 113 -11.94 -3.63 -0.14
N HIS A 114 -12.98 -3.21 0.59
CA HIS A 114 -13.08 -1.83 1.10
C HIS A 114 -11.98 -1.51 2.11
N ILE A 115 -11.30 -0.37 1.92
CA ILE A 115 -10.24 0.07 2.84
C ILE A 115 -10.84 0.94 3.94
N HIS A 116 -10.94 0.37 5.13
CA HIS A 116 -11.50 1.03 6.32
C HIS A 116 -10.53 1.99 7.00
N ARG A 117 -9.22 1.73 6.94
CA ARG A 117 -8.18 2.60 7.52
C ARG A 117 -6.99 2.72 6.58
N ARG A 118 -6.40 3.92 6.55
CA ARG A 118 -5.25 4.26 5.70
C ARG A 118 -4.17 4.94 6.53
N TYR A 119 -2.91 4.56 6.33
CA TYR A 119 -1.76 5.13 7.00
C TYR A 119 -0.66 5.47 5.99
N ASP A 120 -0.06 6.66 6.12
CA ASP A 120 1.20 7.04 5.49
C ASP A 120 2.28 6.95 6.56
N LEU A 121 3.24 6.02 6.41
CA LEU A 121 4.23 5.69 7.44
C LEU A 121 5.66 5.98 6.93
N LYS A 122 6.48 6.66 7.73
CA LYS A 122 7.87 7.05 7.38
C LYS A 122 8.93 6.57 8.38
N GLY A 123 8.50 5.99 9.50
CA GLY A 123 9.32 5.65 10.65
C GLY A 123 9.86 6.85 11.42
N SER A 124 9.22 8.02 11.32
CA SER A 124 9.64 9.24 12.03
C SER A 124 8.50 9.78 12.89
N SER A 125 8.79 10.62 13.88
CA SER A 125 7.79 11.10 14.85
C SER A 125 7.41 12.57 14.67
N TYR A 126 8.34 13.44 14.24
CA TYR A 126 8.09 14.88 14.20
C TYR A 126 7.03 15.27 13.14
N GLY A 127 5.86 15.77 13.60
CA GLY A 127 4.75 16.15 12.74
C GLY A 127 4.04 14.96 12.06
N ARG A 128 4.22 13.76 12.60
CA ARG A 128 3.71 12.49 12.08
C ARG A 128 2.48 11.99 12.84
N TYR A 129 1.57 12.92 13.13
CA TYR A 129 0.23 12.67 13.63
C TYR A 129 -0.82 13.41 12.76
N THR A 130 -2.08 13.05 12.92
CA THR A 130 -3.24 13.73 12.32
C THR A 130 -4.02 14.51 13.37
N SER A 131 -4.60 15.64 12.97
CA SER A 131 -5.46 16.43 13.87
C SER A 131 -6.77 15.68 14.08
N LYS A 132 -7.13 15.41 15.34
CA LYS A 132 -8.33 14.66 15.74
C LYS A 132 -9.63 15.28 15.23
N GLU A 133 -9.64 16.59 15.00
CA GLU A 133 -10.82 17.35 14.55
C GLU A 133 -11.16 17.15 13.05
N LYS A 134 -10.33 16.41 12.28
CA LYS A 134 -10.50 16.20 10.83
C LYS A 134 -10.42 14.74 10.39
N ILE A 135 -10.68 13.79 11.30
CA ILE A 135 -10.68 12.37 10.94
C ILE A 135 -12.03 12.03 10.31
N THR A 136 -11.99 11.79 9.00
CA THR A 136 -13.07 11.18 8.22
C THR A 136 -12.65 9.76 7.84
N GLU A 137 -13.56 8.95 7.33
CA GLU A 137 -13.25 7.59 6.83
C GLU A 137 -12.13 7.60 5.78
N ASN A 138 -12.00 8.68 4.99
CA ASN A 138 -10.98 8.81 3.96
C ASN A 138 -9.67 9.46 4.45
N THR A 139 -9.56 9.83 5.72
CA THR A 139 -8.37 10.46 6.28
C THR A 139 -7.21 9.47 6.31
N THR A 140 -6.08 9.86 5.72
CA THR A 140 -4.83 9.08 5.80
C THR A 140 -4.07 9.47 7.06
N MET A 141 -4.03 8.56 8.02
CA MET A 141 -3.34 8.67 9.30
C MET A 141 -1.82 8.54 9.13
N LYS A 142 -1.04 8.82 10.19
CA LYS A 142 0.42 8.79 10.15
C LYS A 142 1.01 7.89 11.25
N ASP A 143 2.34 7.91 11.39
CA ASP A 143 3.13 7.04 12.27
C ASP A 143 2.63 7.02 13.72
N LEU A 144 2.37 8.20 14.31
CA LEU A 144 1.95 8.29 15.71
C LEU A 144 0.46 7.98 15.92
N ASP A 145 -0.31 7.90 14.83
CA ASP A 145 -1.71 7.50 14.86
C ASP A 145 -1.86 5.97 14.72
N LEU A 146 -0.78 5.26 14.36
CA LEU A 146 -0.78 3.80 14.21
C LEU A 146 -0.64 3.14 15.58
N ASN A 147 -1.72 2.52 16.05
CA ASN A 147 -1.79 1.82 17.32
C ASN A 147 -1.97 0.30 17.16
N TYR A 148 -1.58 -0.24 16.00
CA TYR A 148 -1.65 -1.66 15.68
C TYR A 148 -0.25 -2.25 15.46
N GLU A 149 -0.09 -3.47 15.96
CA GLU A 149 0.97 -4.41 15.55
C GLU A 149 0.30 -5.50 14.70
N PHE A 150 0.93 -5.90 13.59
CA PHE A 150 0.34 -6.84 12.63
C PHE A 150 1.12 -8.15 12.60
N TYR A 151 0.50 -9.20 13.15
CA TYR A 151 1.03 -10.56 13.17
C TYR A 151 0.53 -11.32 11.95
N MET A 152 1.42 -12.00 11.23
CA MET A 152 1.07 -12.76 10.02
C MET A 152 1.95 -14.00 9.90
N ASP A 153 1.63 -14.89 8.96
CA ASP A 153 2.45 -16.06 8.69
C ASP A 153 3.93 -15.69 8.44
N ARG A 154 4.84 -16.49 9.02
CA ARG A 154 6.29 -16.24 8.99
C ARG A 154 6.81 -16.04 7.57
N SER A 155 6.44 -16.89 6.61
CA SER A 155 6.92 -16.79 5.23
C SER A 155 6.40 -15.53 4.54
N LEU A 156 5.17 -15.08 4.87
CA LEU A 156 4.62 -13.82 4.37
C LEU A 156 5.37 -12.61 4.93
N ARG A 157 5.63 -12.60 6.24
CA ARG A 157 6.38 -11.53 6.92
C ARG A 157 7.80 -11.42 6.37
N ASP A 158 8.50 -12.55 6.29
CA ASP A 158 9.89 -12.58 5.83
C ASP A 158 10.00 -12.11 4.37
N ALA A 159 9.04 -12.52 3.52
CA ALA A 159 8.95 -12.02 2.15
C ALA A 159 8.74 -10.49 2.11
N LEU A 160 7.88 -9.96 2.99
CA LEU A 160 7.59 -8.52 3.09
C LEU A 160 8.81 -7.71 3.51
N LEU A 161 9.42 -8.06 4.65
CA LEU A 161 10.57 -7.32 5.17
C LEU A 161 11.78 -7.44 4.24
N LYS A 162 11.99 -8.61 3.63
CA LYS A 162 13.05 -8.81 2.62
C LYS A 162 12.87 -7.89 1.42
N GLN A 163 11.67 -7.82 0.85
CA GLN A 163 11.42 -6.95 -0.31
C GLN A 163 11.52 -5.47 0.06
N ILE A 164 11.03 -5.07 1.24
CA ILE A 164 11.19 -3.70 1.75
C ILE A 164 12.68 -3.34 1.85
N ALA A 165 13.51 -4.24 2.37
CA ALA A 165 14.96 -4.01 2.45
C ALA A 165 15.61 -3.85 1.06
N LEU A 166 15.19 -4.64 0.07
CA LEU A 166 15.65 -4.51 -1.33
C LEU A 166 15.22 -3.18 -1.94
N ASP A 167 13.96 -2.80 -1.76
CA ASP A 167 13.40 -1.52 -2.25
C ASP A 167 14.10 -0.32 -1.59
N CYS A 168 14.34 -0.37 -0.28
CA CYS A 168 15.10 0.63 0.45
C CYS A 168 16.55 0.74 -0.02
N THR A 169 17.21 -0.38 -0.30
CA THR A 169 18.57 -0.41 -0.86
C THR A 169 18.63 0.30 -2.21
N PHE A 170 17.64 0.05 -3.08
CA PHE A 170 17.49 0.76 -4.35
C PHE A 170 17.27 2.26 -4.16
N LEU A 171 16.30 2.66 -3.33
CA LEU A 171 15.99 4.08 -3.10
C LEU A 171 17.19 4.83 -2.50
N GLN A 172 17.92 4.19 -1.58
CA GLN A 172 19.16 4.72 -1.03
C GLN A 172 20.21 4.96 -2.13
N SER A 173 20.41 4.01 -3.05
CA SER A 173 21.39 4.14 -4.14
C SER A 173 21.04 5.30 -5.08
N GLN A 174 19.76 5.63 -5.22
CA GLN A 174 19.26 6.78 -5.99
C GLN A 174 19.24 8.10 -5.20
N LYS A 175 19.70 8.10 -3.94
CA LYS A 175 19.69 9.24 -2.99
C LYS A 175 18.28 9.78 -2.72
N ILE A 176 17.28 8.91 -2.77
CA ILE A 176 15.88 9.25 -2.53
C ILE A 176 15.60 9.11 -1.03
N ILE A 177 14.87 10.08 -0.47
CA ILE A 177 14.41 10.08 0.92
C ILE A 177 12.93 10.48 0.97
N ASP A 178 12.37 10.56 2.18
CA ASP A 178 11.03 11.10 2.43
C ASP A 178 9.89 10.32 1.75
N TYR A 179 10.16 9.08 1.36
CA TYR A 179 9.19 8.10 0.86
C TYR A 179 8.40 7.47 2.01
N SER A 180 7.13 7.13 1.77
CA SER A 180 6.28 6.51 2.79
C SER A 180 5.92 5.08 2.39
N LEU A 181 5.68 4.21 3.38
CA LEU A 181 4.83 3.05 3.19
C LEU A 181 3.39 3.52 3.35
N LEU A 182 2.59 3.40 2.28
CA LEU A 182 1.16 3.57 2.35
C LEU A 182 0.55 2.20 2.70
N LEU A 183 -0.21 2.16 3.80
CA LEU A 183 -0.81 0.96 4.38
C LEU A 183 -2.33 1.13 4.44
N GLY A 184 -3.07 0.19 3.85
CA GLY A 184 -4.52 0.10 3.88
C GLY A 184 -4.96 -1.16 4.64
N LEU A 185 -5.97 -1.01 5.48
CA LEU A 185 -6.54 -2.10 6.28
C LEU A 185 -7.99 -2.35 5.84
N HIS A 186 -8.31 -3.61 5.57
CA HIS A 186 -9.66 -4.12 5.53
C HIS A 186 -9.93 -4.97 6.78
N PHE A 187 -10.82 -4.56 7.68
CA PHE A 187 -11.30 -5.39 8.78
C PHE A 187 -12.32 -6.38 8.27
N ARG A 188 -12.21 -7.65 8.68
CA ARG A 188 -13.30 -8.61 8.51
C ARG A 188 -14.50 -8.16 9.33
N ALA A 189 -15.69 -8.19 8.73
CA ALA A 189 -16.94 -7.92 9.45
C ALA A 189 -17.20 -9.00 10.52
N PRO A 190 -17.49 -8.61 11.78
CA PRO A 190 -17.99 -9.53 12.79
C PRO A 190 -19.27 -10.24 12.33
N GLU A 191 -19.42 -11.53 12.65
CA GLU A 191 -20.55 -12.37 12.20
C GLU A 191 -21.93 -11.78 12.56
N HIS A 192 -22.06 -11.06 13.68
CA HIS A 192 -23.33 -10.44 14.11
C HIS A 192 -23.81 -9.29 13.20
N LEU A 193 -22.91 -8.60 12.49
CA LEU A 193 -23.28 -7.54 11.55
C LEU A 193 -23.76 -8.10 10.20
N LYS A 194 -23.38 -9.33 9.84
CA LYS A 194 -23.86 -10.00 8.62
C LYS A 194 -25.34 -10.38 8.74
N LEU A 195 -25.80 -10.73 9.94
CA LEU A 195 -27.21 -11.07 10.21
C LEU A 195 -28.17 -9.87 10.06
N LEU A 196 -27.66 -8.65 10.24
CA LEU A 196 -28.46 -7.41 10.12
C LEU A 196 -28.56 -6.88 8.69
N VAL A 197 -27.74 -7.39 7.76
CA VAL A 197 -27.67 -6.95 6.35
C VAL A 197 -28.40 -7.93 5.42
N GLY A 198 -28.97 -9.02 5.95
CA GLY A 198 -29.89 -9.88 5.20
C GLY A 198 -31.19 -9.14 4.84
N PRO A 199 -31.81 -9.40 3.68
CA PRO A 199 -33.09 -8.78 3.33
C PRO A 199 -34.15 -9.10 4.40
N PRO A 200 -34.99 -8.12 4.78
CA PRO A 200 -36.16 -8.43 5.59
C PRO A 200 -37.08 -9.31 4.74
N ASP A 201 -37.64 -10.34 5.36
CA ASP A 201 -38.59 -11.30 4.79
C ASP A 201 -37.96 -12.50 4.06
N SER A 202 -37.57 -13.50 4.85
CA SER A 202 -38.13 -14.83 4.66
C SER A 202 -38.17 -15.57 6.00
N SER A 203 -39.39 -15.87 6.43
CA SER A 203 -39.69 -16.80 7.51
C SER A 203 -39.01 -18.14 7.26
N TYR A 204 -37.98 -18.46 8.04
CA TYR A 204 -37.34 -19.78 8.01
C TYR A 204 -38.26 -20.80 8.71
N ASN A 205 -38.98 -21.58 7.90
CA ASN A 205 -39.36 -22.93 8.30
C ASN A 205 -38.09 -23.78 8.37
N ASN A 206 -37.79 -24.24 9.58
CA ASN A 206 -36.83 -25.31 9.83
C ASN A 206 -37.36 -26.58 9.18
N GLU A 207 -36.71 -27.06 8.13
CA GLU A 207 -36.47 -28.47 7.78
C GLU A 207 -36.03 -28.55 6.33
N ASN A 208 -34.71 -28.75 6.12
CA ASN A 208 -34.09 -29.56 5.06
C ASN A 208 -32.61 -29.18 4.92
N LYS A 209 -31.74 -29.96 5.58
CA LYS A 209 -30.30 -29.99 5.29
C LYS A 209 -30.08 -30.87 4.06
N PRO A 210 -29.45 -30.40 2.97
CA PRO A 210 -28.84 -31.31 2.02
C PRO A 210 -27.47 -31.74 2.54
N THR A 211 -27.28 -33.04 2.65
CA THR A 211 -25.99 -33.70 2.80
C THR A 211 -25.20 -33.56 1.50
N GLY A 212 -24.15 -32.74 1.52
CA GLY A 212 -23.19 -32.63 0.44
C GLY A 212 -21.82 -32.30 1.03
N ASP A 213 -20.82 -33.10 0.67
CA ASP A 213 -19.42 -32.96 1.05
C ASP A 213 -18.88 -31.61 0.55
N GLY A 214 -19.01 -30.58 1.38
CA GLY A 214 -18.51 -29.24 1.15
C GLY A 214 -17.73 -28.84 2.39
N LEU A 215 -16.44 -28.56 2.19
CA LEU A 215 -15.49 -28.13 3.22
C LEU A 215 -16.16 -27.15 4.19
N SER A 216 -16.44 -27.58 5.42
CA SER A 216 -17.08 -26.72 6.42
C SER A 216 -16.09 -25.62 6.81
N VAL A 217 -16.21 -24.45 6.18
CA VAL A 217 -15.40 -23.28 6.51
C VAL A 217 -15.76 -22.89 7.95
N PRO A 218 -14.80 -22.93 8.91
CA PRO A 218 -15.05 -22.48 10.26
C PRO A 218 -15.56 -21.03 10.25
N PRO A 219 -16.53 -20.68 11.10
CA PRO A 219 -17.10 -19.32 11.13
C PRO A 219 -16.12 -18.26 11.66
N THR A 220 -14.89 -18.60 12.03
CA THR A 220 -13.93 -17.74 12.74
C THR A 220 -12.58 -17.68 12.04
N GLY A 221 -11.98 -16.49 11.91
CA GLY A 221 -10.63 -16.31 11.39
C GLY A 221 -10.50 -16.15 9.87
N LEU A 222 -9.54 -15.34 9.43
CA LEU A 222 -9.03 -15.45 8.05
C LEU A 222 -8.29 -16.78 7.90
N MET A 223 -8.55 -17.52 6.82
CA MET A 223 -7.85 -18.79 6.57
C MET A 223 -6.92 -18.68 5.37
N LEU A 224 -5.70 -19.15 5.54
CA LEU A 224 -4.77 -19.40 4.44
C LEU A 224 -5.06 -20.80 3.86
N VAL A 225 -5.23 -20.86 2.54
CA VAL A 225 -5.43 -22.10 1.80
C VAL A 225 -4.47 -22.18 0.62
N THR A 226 -4.17 -23.39 0.15
CA THR A 226 -3.29 -23.60 -1.02
C THR A 226 -3.89 -23.00 -2.28
N HIS A 227 -3.13 -22.20 -3.03
CA HIS A 227 -3.57 -21.50 -4.23
C HIS A 227 -4.21 -22.42 -5.28
N GLU A 228 -5.37 -22.03 -5.80
CA GLU A 228 -6.10 -22.75 -6.85
C GLU A 228 -6.40 -21.81 -8.03
N PRO A 229 -5.62 -21.88 -9.12
CA PRO A 229 -5.73 -20.96 -10.26
C PRO A 229 -7.12 -20.91 -10.92
N GLY A 230 -7.90 -21.99 -10.84
CA GLY A 230 -9.24 -22.05 -11.41
C GLY A 230 -10.34 -21.39 -10.58
N SER A 231 -10.05 -21.01 -9.33
CA SER A 231 -11.05 -20.51 -8.36
C SER A 231 -10.92 -19.02 -8.04
N VAL A 232 -9.83 -18.38 -8.49
CA VAL A 232 -9.53 -16.97 -8.23
C VAL A 232 -9.31 -16.26 -9.56
N ASN A 233 -9.79 -15.03 -9.69
CA ASN A 233 -9.52 -14.23 -10.87
C ASN A 233 -8.01 -13.96 -10.98
N THR A 234 -7.36 -14.54 -11.99
CA THR A 234 -5.94 -14.31 -12.29
C THR A 234 -5.72 -13.12 -13.21
N ALA A 235 -6.80 -12.46 -13.65
CA ALA A 235 -6.68 -11.24 -14.45
C ALA A 235 -5.88 -10.20 -13.66
N PRO A 236 -4.97 -9.47 -14.31
CA PRO A 236 -4.19 -8.44 -13.64
C PRO A 236 -5.14 -7.39 -13.09
N GLY A 237 -5.32 -7.42 -11.77
CA GLY A 237 -5.91 -6.31 -11.05
C GLY A 237 -5.10 -5.02 -11.29
N PRO A 238 -5.64 -3.87 -10.89
CA PRO A 238 -4.95 -2.58 -10.99
C PRO A 238 -3.59 -2.57 -10.28
N HIS A 239 -3.45 -3.39 -9.24
CA HIS A 239 -2.19 -3.74 -8.64
C HIS A 239 -1.69 -4.99 -9.34
N ILE A 240 -0.95 -4.83 -10.44
CA ILE A 240 -0.09 -5.93 -10.88
C ILE A 240 0.99 -6.07 -9.81
N ARG A 241 0.74 -6.81 -8.73
CA ARG A 241 1.81 -7.33 -7.85
C ARG A 241 2.26 -8.66 -8.43
N GLY A 242 3.50 -9.06 -8.14
CA GLY A 242 4.17 -10.17 -8.82
C GLY A 242 3.57 -11.54 -8.50
N SER A 243 4.39 -12.50 -8.13
CA SER A 243 3.94 -13.89 -7.95
C SER A 243 3.12 -14.09 -6.65
N THR A 244 2.31 -15.14 -6.60
CA THR A 244 1.62 -15.56 -5.37
C THR A 244 2.64 -15.80 -4.27
N LEU A 245 2.33 -15.39 -3.05
CA LEU A 245 3.20 -15.69 -1.92
C LEU A 245 2.98 -17.10 -1.40
N LYS A 246 3.99 -17.59 -0.69
CA LYS A 246 3.98 -18.88 0.01
C LYS A 246 3.84 -18.67 1.50
N ALA A 247 3.15 -19.58 2.18
CA ALA A 247 2.98 -19.52 3.63
C ALA A 247 3.54 -20.77 4.32
N TYR A 248 4.24 -20.56 5.43
CA TYR A 248 4.86 -21.61 6.23
C TYR A 248 3.80 -22.55 6.83
N SER A 249 2.72 -21.98 7.35
CA SER A 249 1.60 -22.69 8.00
C SER A 249 0.93 -23.76 7.13
N ILE A 250 1.09 -23.70 5.80
CA ILE A 250 0.56 -24.72 4.87
C ILE A 250 1.66 -25.47 4.10
N GLY A 251 2.89 -25.50 4.64
CA GLY A 251 4.02 -26.22 4.06
C GLY A 251 4.67 -25.51 2.87
N ASP A 252 4.81 -24.18 2.94
CA ASP A 252 5.47 -23.32 1.94
C ASP A 252 4.93 -23.47 0.51
N ARG A 253 3.61 -23.64 0.42
CA ARG A 253 2.86 -23.64 -0.84
C ARG A 253 2.33 -22.25 -1.13
N GLU A 254 2.07 -21.96 -2.41
CA GLU A 254 1.39 -20.73 -2.80
C GLU A 254 0.02 -20.64 -2.13
N VAL A 255 -0.40 -19.44 -1.72
CA VAL A 255 -1.60 -19.28 -0.88
C VAL A 255 -2.62 -18.27 -1.41
N ASP A 256 -3.87 -18.59 -1.13
CA ASP A 256 -4.99 -17.66 -1.15
C ASP A 256 -5.46 -17.42 0.29
N VAL A 257 -6.11 -16.27 0.50
CA VAL A 257 -6.85 -15.98 1.72
C VAL A 257 -8.34 -16.21 1.46
N LEU A 258 -8.96 -17.01 2.31
CA LEU A 258 -10.41 -17.15 2.36
C LEU A 258 -10.98 -16.14 3.35
N LEU A 259 -11.86 -15.27 2.83
CA LEU A 259 -12.67 -14.34 3.62
C LEU A 259 -14.10 -14.87 3.65
N PRO A 260 -14.56 -15.43 4.79
CA PRO A 260 -15.92 -15.95 4.90
C PRO A 260 -16.97 -14.89 4.56
N GLY A 261 -17.83 -15.21 3.60
CA GLY A 261 -18.89 -14.31 3.10
C GLY A 261 -18.45 -13.31 2.03
N THR A 262 -17.16 -13.26 1.67
CA THR A 262 -16.65 -12.38 0.61
C THR A 262 -16.10 -13.17 -0.56
N GLY A 263 -15.15 -14.08 -0.32
CA GLY A 263 -14.55 -14.88 -1.38
C GLY A 263 -13.13 -15.33 -1.08
N ARG A 264 -12.49 -15.86 -2.13
CA ARG A 264 -11.12 -16.36 -2.13
C ARG A 264 -10.23 -15.41 -2.91
N LEU A 265 -9.21 -14.85 -2.24
CA LEU A 265 -8.36 -13.82 -2.82
C LEU A 265 -6.91 -14.28 -2.86
N ARG A 266 -6.25 -14.05 -3.98
CA ARG A 266 -4.84 -14.39 -4.14
C ARG A 266 -3.97 -13.52 -3.23
N VAL A 267 -3.08 -14.13 -2.46
CA VAL A 267 -2.13 -13.40 -1.61
C VAL A 267 -0.89 -13.06 -2.42
N GLN A 268 -0.61 -11.77 -2.56
CA GLN A 268 0.58 -11.26 -3.24
C GLN A 268 1.27 -10.23 -2.36
N LEU A 269 2.52 -9.90 -2.67
CA LEU A 269 3.22 -8.94 -1.84
C LEU A 269 2.58 -7.54 -1.91
N GLY A 270 2.14 -7.06 -0.74
CA GLY A 270 1.44 -5.78 -0.60
C GLY A 270 -0.03 -5.81 -1.05
N VAL A 271 -0.61 -6.98 -1.36
CA VAL A 271 -2.01 -7.11 -1.79
C VAL A 271 -2.63 -8.35 -1.15
N ASN A 272 -3.80 -8.17 -0.55
CA ASN A 272 -4.55 -9.26 0.08
C ASN A 272 -3.75 -10.01 1.16
N MET A 273 -2.85 -9.34 1.89
CA MET A 273 -2.00 -9.99 2.90
C MET A 273 -2.76 -10.15 4.23
N PRO A 274 -3.12 -11.39 4.66
CA PRO A 274 -3.83 -11.59 5.91
C PRO A 274 -2.93 -11.34 7.12
N ALA A 275 -3.49 -10.71 8.15
CA ALA A 275 -2.82 -10.49 9.42
C ALA A 275 -3.83 -10.44 10.58
N LEU A 276 -3.35 -10.68 11.79
CA LEU A 276 -3.99 -10.33 13.04
C LEU A 276 -3.47 -8.96 13.47
N ALA A 277 -4.37 -7.98 13.56
CA ALA A 277 -4.04 -6.64 14.06
C ALA A 277 -4.30 -6.58 15.56
N ASN A 278 -3.23 -6.48 16.35
CA ASN A 278 -3.30 -6.30 17.79
C ASN A 278 -3.26 -4.80 18.11
N ARG A 279 -4.35 -4.30 18.72
CA ARG A 279 -4.47 -2.90 19.14
C ARG A 279 -4.28 -2.80 20.64
N LYS A 280 -3.30 -2.01 21.07
CA LYS A 280 -3.13 -1.68 22.49
C LYS A 280 -4.29 -0.80 22.96
N VAL A 281 -4.99 -1.23 24.00
CA VAL A 281 -6.03 -0.42 24.65
C VAL A 281 -5.35 0.56 25.60
N GLN A 282 -5.56 1.86 25.42
CA GLN A 282 -5.08 2.85 26.39
C GLN A 282 -5.89 2.70 27.68
N GLN A 283 -5.26 2.17 28.72
CA GLN A 283 -5.83 2.14 30.06
C GLN A 283 -5.60 3.49 30.75
N THR A 284 -6.64 3.98 31.44
CA THR A 284 -6.61 5.22 32.21
C THR A 284 -5.98 5.04 33.60
N GLU A 285 -5.77 3.81 34.06
CA GLU A 285 -5.18 3.47 35.36
C GLU A 285 -4.03 2.46 35.21
N PRO A 286 -3.04 2.46 36.10
CA PRO A 286 -1.91 1.55 36.04
C PRO A 286 -2.31 0.17 36.60
N GLU A 287 -2.96 -0.65 35.78
CA GLU A 287 -3.05 -2.10 36.05
C GLU A 287 -1.84 -2.82 35.40
N GLU A 288 -1.37 -3.91 36.02
CA GLU A 288 -0.20 -4.68 35.58
C GLU A 288 -0.41 -5.46 34.26
N VAL A 289 -1.62 -5.43 33.67
CA VAL A 289 -2.00 -6.28 32.53
C VAL A 289 -2.30 -5.44 31.29
N GLU A 290 -1.47 -5.55 30.25
CA GLU A 290 -1.73 -4.93 28.95
C GLU A 290 -2.93 -5.61 28.24
N LEU A 291 -4.01 -4.87 28.03
CA LEU A 291 -5.18 -5.35 27.26
C LEU A 291 -5.03 -5.04 25.77
N PHE A 292 -5.32 -6.04 24.93
CA PHE A 292 -5.28 -5.94 23.48
C PHE A 292 -6.63 -6.27 22.84
N GLU A 293 -7.05 -5.47 21.87
CA GLU A 293 -8.11 -5.85 20.93
C GLU A 293 -7.48 -6.50 19.70
N VAL A 294 -7.93 -7.68 19.32
CA VAL A 294 -7.40 -8.44 18.18
C VAL A 294 -8.42 -8.44 17.04
N TYR A 295 -7.97 -8.11 15.83
CA TYR A 295 -8.82 -8.07 14.65
C TYR A 295 -8.22 -8.85 13.49
N ASP A 296 -9.05 -9.66 12.83
CA ASP A 296 -8.76 -10.21 11.51
C ASP A 296 -8.74 -9.09 10.46
N VAL A 297 -7.57 -8.87 9.83
CA VAL A 297 -7.41 -7.84 8.80
C VAL A 297 -6.74 -8.36 7.55
N VAL A 298 -7.11 -7.75 6.42
CA VAL A 298 -6.39 -7.90 5.15
C VAL A 298 -5.67 -6.59 4.85
N LEU A 299 -4.37 -6.68 4.57
CA LEU A 299 -3.48 -5.55 4.37
C LEU A 299 -3.18 -5.31 2.89
N TYR A 300 -3.10 -4.02 2.53
CA TYR A 300 -2.64 -3.53 1.23
C TYR A 300 -1.51 -2.53 1.46
N LEU A 301 -0.37 -2.73 0.82
CA LEU A 301 0.86 -2.00 1.10
C LEU A 301 1.58 -1.56 -0.18
N GLY A 302 2.29 -0.44 -0.08
CA GLY A 302 3.33 -0.12 -1.03
C GLY A 302 4.06 1.19 -0.75
N VAL A 303 5.19 1.39 -1.41
CA VAL A 303 6.07 2.53 -1.19
C VAL A 303 5.74 3.65 -2.19
N ILE A 304 5.44 4.84 -1.65
CA ILE A 304 5.02 6.02 -2.41
C ILE A 304 5.98 7.20 -2.21
N ASP A 305 5.77 8.28 -2.98
CA ASP A 305 6.50 9.55 -2.87
C ASP A 305 8.03 9.49 -3.09
N ILE A 306 8.46 8.57 -3.95
CA ILE A 306 9.86 8.28 -4.27
C ILE A 306 10.59 9.32 -5.15
N LEU A 307 10.10 10.56 -5.27
CA LEU A 307 10.67 11.57 -6.16
C LEU A 307 11.37 12.73 -5.42
N GLN A 308 11.59 12.58 -4.10
CA GLN A 308 12.30 13.56 -3.29
C GLN A 308 13.80 13.24 -3.20
N ASP A 309 14.60 14.10 -3.85
CA ASP A 309 16.07 14.00 -3.85
C ASP A 309 16.68 14.55 -2.56
N TYR A 310 17.70 13.87 -2.02
CA TYR A 310 18.52 14.43 -0.96
C TYR A 310 19.55 15.42 -1.52
N ASN A 311 19.16 16.70 -1.58
CA ASN A 311 19.98 17.80 -2.08
C ASN A 311 20.45 18.77 -0.97
N LEU A 312 21.27 19.76 -1.33
CA LEU A 312 21.83 20.75 -0.40
C LEU A 312 20.75 21.49 0.43
N LYS A 313 19.59 21.78 -0.15
CA LYS A 313 18.46 22.39 0.58
C LYS A 313 17.96 21.46 1.68
N LYS A 314 17.90 20.15 1.41
CA LYS A 314 17.53 19.13 2.40
C LYS A 314 18.61 18.93 3.46
N LYS A 315 19.89 19.03 3.10
CA LYS A 315 21.00 19.05 4.07
C LYS A 315 20.87 20.24 5.03
N LEU A 316 20.51 21.43 4.52
CA LEU A 316 20.30 22.61 5.34
C LEU A 316 19.05 22.49 6.24
N GLU A 317 17.96 21.93 5.71
CA GLU A 317 16.76 21.62 6.49
C GLU A 317 17.07 20.63 7.63
N HIS A 318 17.87 19.60 7.36
CA HIS A 318 18.34 18.65 8.38
C HIS A 318 19.20 19.36 9.42
N ALA A 319 20.23 20.11 9.00
CA ALA A 319 21.12 20.82 9.92
C ALA A 319 20.36 21.78 10.84
N GLY A 320 19.36 22.50 10.32
CA GLY A 320 18.53 23.40 11.13
C GLY A 320 17.65 22.66 12.15
N LYS A 321 17.06 21.51 11.76
CA LYS A 321 16.18 20.74 12.65
C LYS A 321 16.97 19.90 13.67
N SER A 322 18.11 19.35 13.29
CA SER A 322 18.96 18.51 14.15
C SER A 322 19.65 19.29 15.27
N LEU A 323 19.69 20.63 15.18
CA LEU A 323 20.18 21.49 16.27
C LEU A 323 19.26 21.47 17.51
N PHE A 324 17.98 21.15 17.33
CA PHE A 324 16.98 21.21 18.39
C PHE A 324 16.20 19.91 18.59
N LEU A 325 16.37 18.91 17.71
CA LEU A 325 15.62 17.65 17.72
C LEU A 325 16.55 16.47 17.44
N ASP A 326 16.24 15.31 18.03
CA ASP A 326 16.93 14.05 17.74
C ASP A 326 16.89 13.76 16.22
N PRO A 327 18.05 13.54 15.54
CA PRO A 327 18.10 13.18 14.13
C PRO A 327 17.15 12.05 13.72
N MET A 328 16.91 11.07 14.60
CA MET A 328 16.01 9.94 14.30
C MET A 328 14.52 10.35 14.28
N SER A 329 14.15 11.43 14.96
CA SER A 329 12.79 11.96 14.98
C SER A 329 12.40 12.73 13.70
N ILE A 330 13.39 13.16 12.90
CA ILE A 330 13.21 14.03 11.74
C ILE A 330 13.14 13.21 10.45
N SER A 331 12.14 13.47 9.60
CA SER A 331 12.01 12.73 8.32
C SER A 331 13.15 13.01 7.33
N VAL A 332 13.81 14.17 7.38
CA VAL A 332 14.89 14.54 6.46
C VAL A 332 16.25 14.16 7.05
N VAL A 333 16.76 12.97 6.73
CA VAL A 333 18.10 12.50 7.15
C VAL A 333 18.87 11.95 5.94
N GLU A 334 20.14 11.61 6.12
CA GLU A 334 20.93 10.95 5.07
C GLU A 334 20.23 9.66 4.57
N PRO A 335 20.24 9.36 3.25
CA PRO A 335 19.52 8.22 2.69
C PRO A 335 19.74 6.88 3.39
N LYS A 336 20.98 6.59 3.82
CA LYS A 336 21.30 5.35 4.56
C LYS A 336 20.62 5.30 5.93
N LEU A 337 20.63 6.41 6.66
CA LEU A 337 19.93 6.53 7.96
C LEU A 337 18.41 6.49 7.78
N TYR A 338 17.90 7.12 6.72
CA TYR A 338 16.47 7.08 6.38
C TYR A 338 16.01 5.64 6.15
N ALA A 339 16.71 4.91 5.28
CA ALA A 339 16.39 3.52 4.95
C ALA A 339 16.43 2.63 6.20
N ARG A 340 17.49 2.74 7.02
CA ARG A 340 17.60 1.97 8.26
C ARG A 340 16.47 2.27 9.24
N ARG A 341 16.15 3.54 9.46
CA ARG A 341 15.03 3.94 10.33
C ARG A 341 13.70 3.40 9.82
N PHE A 342 13.47 3.51 8.52
CA PHE A 342 12.24 3.04 7.87
C PHE A 342 12.06 1.53 8.05
N VAL A 343 13.10 0.72 7.77
CA VAL A 343 13.08 -0.73 7.98
C VAL A 343 12.86 -1.07 9.47
N ASN A 344 13.66 -0.51 10.37
CA ASN A 344 13.53 -0.76 11.82
C ASN A 344 12.14 -0.41 12.38
N PHE A 345 11.50 0.64 11.84
CA PHE A 345 10.14 0.98 12.22
C PHE A 345 9.14 -0.09 11.74
N LEU A 346 9.29 -0.56 10.51
CA LEU A 346 8.39 -1.57 9.94
C LEU A 346 8.58 -2.95 10.58
N GLU A 347 9.77 -3.29 11.04
CA GLU A 347 10.01 -4.49 11.87
C GLU A 347 9.21 -4.47 13.19
N LYS A 348 8.94 -3.27 13.75
CA LYS A 348 8.08 -3.12 14.93
C LYS A 348 6.59 -3.18 14.59
N VAL A 349 6.22 -2.65 13.42
CA VAL A 349 4.83 -2.71 12.92
C VAL A 349 4.45 -4.15 12.53
N PHE A 350 5.40 -4.92 12.00
CA PHE A 350 5.26 -6.33 11.65
C PHE A 350 6.19 -7.18 12.53
N PRO A 351 5.82 -7.42 13.80
CA PRO A 351 6.63 -8.22 14.72
C PRO A 351 6.75 -9.68 14.26
N ASP A 352 7.71 -10.41 14.82
CA ASP A 352 7.80 -11.86 14.61
C ASP A 352 6.53 -12.55 15.16
N PRO A 353 5.96 -13.52 14.41
CA PRO A 353 4.75 -14.23 14.79
C PRO A 353 4.92 -15.20 15.96
#